data_AF-C4VBZ9-F1
#
_entry.id   AF-C4VBZ9-F1
#
_cell.length_a   1.000
_cell.length_b   1.000
_cell.length_c   1.000
_cell.angle_alpha   90.00
_cell.angle_beta   90.00
_cell.angle_gamma   90.00
#
_symmetry.space_group_name_H-M   'P 1'
#
loop_
_entity.id
_entity.type
_entity.pdbx_description
1 polymer ?
#
loop_
_entity_poly.entity_id
_entity_poly.type
_entity_poly.pdbx_seq_one_letter_code
_entity_poly.pdbx_strand_id
1 'polypeptide(L)'
;MENRYEFRLPSKLEIINILMAVTKDWNLDKISELRIDHISEIFEYRKTSQATIMAIVKKVMLTQPINNKEKVGRLFVAIRDLDRKLKIKDDKNNTSQGHSWFGMNNSNRKEVITPFSLSDFEVDESQSNILTDDCE
;
A
#
# COMPACT_ATOMS: atom_id res chain seq x y z
N MET A 1 34.53 -2.80 0.66
CA MET A 1 33.62 -2.27 1.69
C MET A 1 32.23 -2.28 1.12
N GLU A 2 31.34 -3.02 1.77
CA GLU A 2 30.00 -3.35 1.28
C GLU A 2 29.15 -2.09 1.08
N ASN A 3 28.51 -2.00 -0.10
CA ASN A 3 27.45 -1.06 -0.38
C ASN A 3 26.33 -1.28 0.65
N ARG A 4 26.26 -0.41 1.66
CA ARG A 4 25.05 -0.23 2.45
C ARG A 4 24.01 0.35 1.49
N TYR A 5 23.16 -0.51 0.93
CA TYR A 5 21.94 -0.06 0.27
C TYR A 5 21.16 0.76 1.29
N GLU A 6 21.27 2.08 1.23
CA GLU A 6 20.36 2.96 1.95
C GLU A 6 18.96 2.65 1.42
N PHE A 7 18.14 2.09 2.30
CA PHE A 7 16.73 1.83 2.02
C PHE A 7 16.02 3.18 1.93
N ARG A 8 16.09 3.82 0.77
CA ARG A 8 15.42 5.08 0.50
C ARG A 8 13.93 4.81 0.33
N LEU A 9 13.11 5.52 1.11
CA LEU A 9 11.66 5.50 0.92
C LEU A 9 11.30 6.24 -0.36
N PRO A 10 10.38 5.70 -1.18
CA PRO A 10 9.98 6.35 -2.42
C PRO A 10 9.15 7.61 -2.11
N SER A 11 9.41 8.66 -2.87
CA SER A 11 8.62 9.90 -2.91
C SER A 11 7.27 9.68 -3.61
N LYS A 12 6.30 10.59 -3.41
CA LYS A 12 5.00 10.56 -4.11
C LYS A 12 5.14 10.33 -5.62
N LEU A 13 6.06 11.05 -6.26
CA LEU A 13 6.28 10.94 -7.71
C LEU A 13 6.83 9.56 -8.11
N GLU A 14 7.75 9.00 -7.33
CA GLU A 14 8.26 7.64 -7.57
C GLU A 14 7.14 6.60 -7.39
N ILE A 15 6.27 6.79 -6.40
CA ILE A 15 5.11 5.92 -6.17
C ILE A 15 4.12 6.00 -7.34
N ILE A 16 3.79 7.20 -7.82
CA ILE A 16 2.95 7.40 -9.00
C ILE A 16 3.56 6.69 -10.21
N ASN A 17 4.87 6.86 -10.45
CA ASN A 17 5.55 6.21 -11.56
C ASN A 17 5.51 4.68 -11.46
N ILE A 18 5.68 4.11 -10.26
CA ILE A 18 5.52 2.67 -10.02
C ILE A 18 4.10 2.21 -10.34
N LEU A 19 3.09 2.92 -9.84
CA LEU A 19 1.69 2.58 -10.09
C LEU A 19 1.36 2.67 -11.58
N MET A 20 1.78 3.73 -12.26
CA MET A 20 1.60 3.91 -13.70
C MET A 20 2.31 2.83 -14.51
N ALA A 21 3.54 2.47 -14.15
CA ALA A 21 4.31 1.43 -14.83
C ALA A 21 3.63 0.05 -14.70
N VAL A 22 3.14 -0.30 -13.52
CA VAL A 22 2.49 -1.62 -13.27
C VAL A 22 1.07 -1.67 -13.85
N THR A 23 0.41 -0.52 -13.98
CA THR A 23 -0.97 -0.42 -14.51
C THR A 23 -1.02 -0.18 -16.03
N LYS A 24 0.11 0.12 -16.68
CA LYS A 24 0.22 0.37 -18.13
C LYS A 24 -0.43 -0.74 -18.97
N ASP A 25 -0.21 -1.98 -18.57
CA ASP A 25 -0.69 -3.16 -19.31
C ASP A 25 -2.20 -3.40 -19.19
N TRP A 26 -2.90 -2.61 -18.36
CA TRP A 26 -4.34 -2.80 -18.15
C TRP A 26 -5.18 -2.09 -19.22
N ASN A 27 -4.54 -1.40 -20.17
CA ASN A 27 -5.16 -0.62 -21.22
C ASN A 27 -6.22 0.36 -20.66
N LEU A 28 -5.88 0.93 -19.51
CA LEU A 28 -6.72 1.88 -18.80
C LEU A 28 -6.32 3.28 -19.27
N ASP A 29 -6.77 3.65 -20.47
CA ASP A 29 -6.62 5.00 -21.02
C ASP A 29 -7.19 6.10 -20.10
N LYS A 30 -7.94 5.69 -19.06
CA LYS A 30 -8.58 6.55 -18.07
C LYS A 30 -8.49 5.93 -16.68
N ILE A 31 -7.29 5.58 -16.23
CA ILE A 31 -7.09 5.59 -14.79
C ILE A 31 -7.42 7.01 -14.34
N SER A 32 -8.43 7.16 -13.49
CA SER A 32 -8.72 8.46 -12.90
C SER A 32 -7.45 8.89 -12.17
N GLU A 33 -6.72 9.87 -12.71
CA GLU A 33 -5.48 10.41 -12.14
C GLU A 33 -5.65 10.72 -10.65
N LEU A 34 -6.84 11.18 -10.28
CA LEU A 34 -7.28 11.46 -8.91
C LEU A 34 -7.24 10.23 -7.98
N ARG A 35 -7.46 9.00 -8.49
CA ARG A 35 -7.35 7.76 -7.70
C ARG A 35 -5.90 7.34 -7.49
N ILE A 36 -5.03 7.52 -8.48
CA ILE A 36 -3.59 7.21 -8.35
C ILE A 36 -2.91 8.20 -7.43
N ASP A 37 -3.25 9.48 -7.56
CA ASP A 37 -2.74 10.53 -6.69
C ASP A 37 -3.06 10.23 -5.23
N HIS A 38 -4.32 9.92 -4.92
CA HIS A 38 -4.72 9.55 -3.56
C HIS A 38 -4.01 8.28 -3.05
N ILE A 39 -3.91 7.22 -3.87
CA ILE A 39 -3.18 6.00 -3.48
C ILE A 39 -1.71 6.33 -3.17
N SER A 40 -1.08 7.20 -3.95
CA SER A 40 0.31 7.60 -3.75
C SER A 40 0.52 8.37 -2.44
N GLU A 41 -0.42 9.23 -2.06
CA GLU A 41 -0.39 9.95 -0.78
C GLU A 41 -0.48 8.99 0.41
N ILE A 42 -1.34 7.97 0.32
CA ILE A 42 -1.45 6.96 1.37
C ILE A 42 -0.13 6.20 1.53
N PHE A 43 0.48 5.75 0.43
CA PHE A 43 1.74 5.02 0.49
C PHE A 43 2.90 5.86 1.03
N GLU A 44 2.97 7.14 0.62
CA GLU A 44 3.98 8.08 1.07
C GLU A 44 3.82 8.40 2.57
N TYR A 45 2.60 8.72 3.01
CA TYR A 45 2.27 8.95 4.42
C TYR A 45 2.64 7.74 5.29
N ARG A 46 2.32 6.53 4.80
CA ARG A 46 2.63 5.26 5.46
C ARG A 46 4.09 4.87 5.40
N LYS A 47 4.95 5.62 4.70
CA LYS A 47 6.38 5.31 4.53
C LYS A 47 6.60 3.90 3.98
N THR A 48 5.77 3.52 3.02
CA THR A 48 5.77 2.16 2.47
C THR A 48 6.95 1.98 1.51
N SER A 49 7.69 0.88 1.64
CA SER A 49 8.83 0.61 0.76
C SER A 49 8.38 0.32 -0.67
N GLN A 50 9.22 0.63 -1.66
CA GLN A 50 8.97 0.30 -3.07
C GLN A 50 8.67 -1.19 -3.28
N ALA A 51 9.42 -2.08 -2.63
CA ALA A 51 9.21 -3.53 -2.73
C ALA A 51 7.81 -3.94 -2.24
N THR A 52 7.38 -3.37 -1.11
CA THR A 52 6.04 -3.60 -0.55
C THR A 52 4.95 -3.04 -1.47
N ILE A 53 5.11 -1.83 -2.01
CA ILE A 53 4.16 -1.23 -2.96
C ILE A 53 4.00 -2.15 -4.18
N MET A 54 5.11 -2.56 -4.79
CA MET A 54 5.09 -3.46 -5.95
C MET A 54 4.41 -4.79 -5.62
N ALA A 55 4.71 -5.38 -4.46
CA ALA A 55 4.12 -6.64 -4.05
C ALA A 55 2.62 -6.53 -3.74
N ILE A 56 2.14 -5.44 -3.13
CA ILE A 56 0.71 -5.17 -2.92
C ILE A 56 -0.01 -5.07 -4.27
N VAL A 57 0.52 -4.28 -5.19
CA VAL A 57 -0.07 -4.10 -6.52
C VAL A 57 -0.13 -5.45 -7.23
N LYS A 58 1.00 -6.19 -7.29
CA LYS A 58 1.04 -7.54 -7.87
C LYS A 58 0.05 -8.49 -7.20
N LYS A 59 -0.06 -8.46 -5.87
CA LYS A 59 -0.98 -9.34 -5.12
C LYS A 59 -2.42 -9.08 -5.52
N VAL A 60 -2.85 -7.81 -5.58
CA VAL A 60 -4.19 -7.44 -6.06
C VAL A 60 -4.39 -7.81 -7.54
N MET A 61 -3.32 -7.82 -8.35
CA MET A 61 -3.40 -8.17 -9.77
C MET A 61 -3.49 -9.66 -10.08
N LEU A 62 -2.86 -10.51 -9.26
CA LEU A 62 -2.70 -11.93 -9.56
C LEU A 62 -3.79 -12.81 -8.94
N THR A 63 -4.52 -12.29 -7.95
CA THR A 63 -5.35 -13.13 -7.09
C THR A 63 -6.80 -13.29 -7.54
N GLN A 64 -7.25 -12.59 -8.58
CA GLN A 64 -8.66 -12.65 -8.98
C GLN A 64 -8.82 -12.48 -10.51
N PRO A 65 -9.68 -13.28 -11.18
CA PRO A 65 -10.04 -13.11 -12.59
C PRO A 65 -10.96 -11.89 -12.74
N ILE A 66 -10.41 -10.69 -12.49
CA ILE A 66 -11.12 -9.42 -12.55
C ILE A 66 -10.80 -8.76 -13.89
N ASN A 67 -11.82 -8.21 -14.54
CA ASN A 67 -11.64 -7.34 -15.70
C ASN A 67 -10.71 -6.17 -15.35
N ASN A 68 -9.81 -5.81 -16.27
CA ASN A 68 -8.89 -4.68 -16.13
C ASN A 68 -9.58 -3.38 -15.66
N LYS A 69 -10.82 -3.13 -16.13
CA LYS A 69 -11.62 -1.96 -15.73
C LYS A 69 -11.91 -1.88 -14.23
N GLU A 70 -11.91 -3.00 -13.52
CA GLU A 70 -12.24 -3.08 -12.10
C GLU A 70 -11.00 -3.17 -11.19
N LYS A 71 -9.83 -3.54 -11.75
CA LYS A 71 -8.58 -3.73 -10.99
C LYS A 71 -8.17 -2.48 -10.20
N VAL A 72 -8.23 -1.29 -10.80
CA VAL A 72 -7.91 -0.02 -10.10
C VAL A 72 -8.92 0.28 -8.99
N GLY A 73 -10.20 -0.01 -9.24
CA GLY A 73 -11.24 0.17 -8.22
C GLY A 73 -11.00 -0.72 -7.00
N ARG A 74 -10.67 -1.99 -7.23
CA ARG A 74 -10.36 -2.94 -6.15
C ARG A 74 -9.06 -2.56 -5.43
N LEU A 75 -8.03 -2.15 -6.16
CA LEU A 75 -6.77 -1.66 -5.57
C LEU A 75 -7.03 -0.46 -4.65
N PHE A 76 -7.80 0.53 -5.11
CA PHE A 76 -8.17 1.70 -4.32
C PHE A 76 -8.91 1.32 -3.04
N VAL A 77 -9.94 0.46 -3.16
CA VAL A 77 -10.72 0.00 -2.01
C VAL A 77 -9.85 -0.77 -1.01
N ALA A 78 -9.01 -1.69 -1.48
CA ALA A 78 -8.13 -2.48 -0.63
C ALA A 78 -7.14 -1.61 0.16
N ILE A 79 -6.50 -0.64 -0.52
CA ILE A 79 -5.53 0.28 0.10
C ILE A 79 -6.23 1.19 1.10
N ARG A 80 -7.38 1.78 0.75
CA ARG A 80 -8.13 2.67 1.64
C ARG A 80 -8.65 1.94 2.88
N ASP A 81 -9.18 0.73 2.70
CA ASP A 81 -9.71 -0.06 3.80
C ASP A 81 -8.58 -0.52 4.75
N LEU A 82 -7.41 -0.85 4.21
CA LEU A 82 -6.23 -1.14 5.03
C LEU A 82 -5.71 0.09 5.76
N ASP A 83 -5.61 1.23 5.08
CA ASP A 83 -5.20 2.50 5.70
C ASP A 83 -6.11 2.86 6.88
N ARG A 84 -7.43 2.71 6.70
CA ARG A 84 -8.40 2.92 7.78
C ARG A 84 -8.17 1.98 8.97
N LYS A 85 -7.91 0.68 8.71
CA LYS A 85 -7.63 -0.30 9.78
C LYS A 85 -6.36 0.06 10.55
N LEU A 86 -5.29 0.45 9.85
CA LEU A 86 -4.05 0.84 10.50
C LEU A 86 -4.18 2.16 11.25
N LYS A 87 -4.91 3.15 10.71
CA LYS A 87 -5.17 4.42 11.40
C LYS A 87 -5.84 4.19 12.76
N ILE A 88 -6.82 3.30 12.83
CA ILE A 88 -7.47 2.94 14.12
C ILE A 88 -6.46 2.31 15.11
N LYS A 89 -5.52 1.49 14.62
CA LYS A 89 -4.47 0.90 15.47
C LYS A 89 -3.48 1.96 15.95
N ASP A 90 -3.04 2.85 15.05
CA ASP A 90 -2.12 3.93 15.37
C ASP A 90 -2.73 4.91 16.37
N ASP A 91 -4.01 5.29 16.18
CA ASP A 91 -4.75 6.14 17.11
C ASP A 91 -4.83 5.49 18.51
N LYS A 92 -5.09 4.18 18.58
CA LYS A 92 -5.06 3.44 19.85
C LYS A 92 -3.67 3.40 20.49
N ASN A 93 -2.61 3.23 19.72
CA ASN A 93 -1.24 3.21 20.24
C ASN A 93 -0.82 4.60 20.74
N ASN A 94 -1.19 5.65 20.00
CA ASN A 94 -0.91 7.04 20.35
C ASN A 94 -1.72 7.50 21.58
N THR A 95 -2.93 6.98 21.78
CA THR A 95 -3.78 7.28 22.96
C THR A 95 -3.46 6.43 24.19
N SER A 96 -3.14 5.13 24.04
CA SER A 96 -2.87 4.20 25.15
C SER A 96 -1.51 4.40 25.83
N GLN A 97 -0.54 5.03 25.15
CA GLN A 97 0.70 5.51 25.78
C GLN A 97 0.50 6.80 26.62
N GLY A 98 -0.75 7.24 26.82
CA GLY A 98 -1.12 8.44 27.58
C GLY A 98 -1.37 8.24 29.07
N HIS A 99 -0.92 7.16 29.70
CA HIS A 99 -0.95 7.01 31.16
C HIS A 99 0.37 7.48 31.80
N SER A 100 0.65 8.78 31.73
CA SER A 100 1.54 9.42 32.70
C SER A 100 0.97 10.80 33.03
N TRP A 101 0.32 10.88 34.19
CA TRP A 101 -0.36 12.06 34.74
C TRP A 101 0.60 13.11 35.33
N PHE A 102 1.90 13.07 35.00
CA PHE A 102 2.86 14.05 35.47
C PHE A 102 3.62 14.66 34.29
N GLY A 103 3.24 15.90 34.00
CA GLY A 103 3.92 16.95 33.23
C GLY A 103 5.01 16.55 32.24
N MET A 104 4.79 16.89 30.97
CA MET A 104 5.83 17.52 30.15
C MET A 104 5.23 18.05 28.84
N ASN A 105 5.78 19.18 28.42
CA ASN A 105 5.29 20.09 27.39
C ASN A 105 5.10 19.45 26.00
N ASN A 106 4.00 19.86 25.34
CA ASN A 106 3.68 19.59 23.95
C ASN A 106 4.67 20.28 22.98
N SER A 107 5.66 19.54 22.50
CA SER A 107 6.28 19.75 21.18
C SER A 107 7.23 18.59 20.89
N ASN A 108 7.00 17.87 19.79
CA ASN A 108 7.73 16.68 19.30
C ASN A 108 7.30 15.29 19.81
N ARG A 109 6.02 15.05 20.06
CA ARG A 109 5.56 13.65 20.05
C ARG A 109 5.57 13.15 18.60
N LYS A 110 6.60 12.39 18.21
CA LYS A 110 6.66 11.74 16.89
C LYS A 110 5.51 10.75 16.81
N GLU A 111 4.56 11.02 15.92
CA GLU A 111 3.47 10.10 15.61
C GLU A 111 4.08 8.77 15.12
N VAL A 112 3.73 7.68 15.79
CA VAL A 112 4.13 6.34 15.36
C VAL A 112 3.12 5.91 14.28
N ILE A 113 3.58 5.88 13.04
CA ILE A 113 2.78 5.48 11.88
C ILE A 113 3.21 4.07 11.50
N THR A 114 2.28 3.12 11.51
CA THR A 114 2.54 1.75 11.08
C THR A 114 2.60 1.69 9.54
N PRO A 115 3.72 1.22 8.94
CA PRO A 115 3.80 0.98 7.49
C PRO A 115 2.92 -0.19 7.06
N PHE A 116 2.57 -0.26 5.77
CA PHE A 116 1.89 -1.44 5.25
C PHE A 116 2.79 -2.69 5.30
N SER A 117 2.19 -3.83 5.68
CA SER A 117 2.78 -5.15 5.54
C SER A 117 1.99 -5.98 4.52
N LEU A 118 2.67 -6.90 3.83
CA LEU A 118 2.03 -7.86 2.93
C LEU A 118 1.10 -8.84 3.66
N SER A 119 1.37 -9.09 4.95
CA SER A 119 0.51 -9.91 5.80
C SER A 119 -0.86 -9.26 6.04
N ASP A 120 -0.97 -7.93 5.93
CA ASP A 120 -2.25 -7.25 6.11
C ASP A 120 -3.17 -7.35 4.89
N PHE A 121 -2.61 -7.75 3.73
CA PHE A 121 -3.37 -8.05 2.53
C PHE A 121 -3.69 -9.55 2.52
N GLU A 122 -4.67 -9.98 3.30
CA GLU A 122 -5.28 -11.30 3.12
C GLU A 122 -6.01 -11.28 1.78
N VAL A 123 -5.50 -12.03 0.81
CA VAL A 123 -6.24 -12.30 -0.41
C VAL A 123 -6.38 -13.80 -0.51
N ASP A 124 -7.59 -14.25 -0.78
CA ASP A 124 -7.95 -15.66 -0.80
C ASP A 124 -7.14 -16.36 -1.92
N GLU A 125 -6.07 -17.06 -1.51
CA GLU A 125 -5.18 -17.81 -2.41
C GLU A 125 -5.87 -19.04 -3.01
N SER A 126 -7.10 -19.36 -2.60
CA SER A 126 -7.90 -20.46 -3.17
C SER A 126 -8.24 -20.28 -4.66
N GLN A 127 -8.05 -19.08 -5.22
CA GLN A 127 -8.22 -18.79 -6.65
C GLN A 127 -6.91 -18.91 -7.46
N SER A 128 -5.75 -19.13 -6.80
CA SER A 128 -4.43 -19.17 -7.46
C SER A 128 -4.12 -20.51 -8.16
N ASN A 129 -5.16 -21.30 -8.46
CA ASN A 129 -5.06 -22.62 -9.10
C ASN A 129 -5.75 -22.66 -10.48
N ILE A 130 -5.78 -21.54 -11.21
CA ILE A 130 -5.86 -21.63 -12.67
C ILE A 130 -4.47 -22.07 -13.14
N LEU A 131 -4.30 -23.39 -13.15
CA LEU A 131 -3.30 -24.10 -13.93
C LEU A 131 -3.23 -23.44 -15.30
N THR A 132 -2.04 -22.95 -15.66
CA THR A 132 -1.61 -22.86 -17.05
C THR A 132 -1.53 -24.29 -17.58
N ASP A 133 -2.66 -24.85 -17.96
CA ASP A 133 -2.72 -25.86 -19.00
C ASP A 133 -3.15 -25.17 -20.29
N ASP A 134 -2.51 -25.61 -21.37
CA ASP A 134 -2.74 -25.25 -22.77
C ASP A 134 -2.04 -23.99 -23.30
N CYS A 135 -0.82 -24.21 -23.81
CA CYS A 135 -0.55 -23.96 -25.23
C CYS A 135 0.38 -25.06 -25.75
N GLU A 136 -0.12 -25.84 -26.71
CA GLU A 136 0.67 -26.68 -27.63
C GLU A 136 1.86 -25.94 -28.26
#